data_AF-A0A7J4SGZ3-F1
#
_entry.id   AF-A0A7J4SGZ3-F1
#
_cell.length_a   1.000
_cell.length_b   1.000
_cell.length_c   1.000
_cell.angle_alpha   90.00
_cell.angle_beta   90.00
_cell.angle_gamma   90.00
#
_symmetry.space_group_name_H-M   'P 1'
#
loop_
_entity.id
_entity.type
_entity.pdbx_description
1 polymer ?
#
loop_
_entity_poly.entity_id
_entity_poly.type
_entity_poly.pdbx_seq_one_letter_code
_entity_poly.pdbx_strand_id
1 'polypeptide(L)'
;MRVNTTLVALMMITTVLLSPAALAEAQNDGSTQTITNSETWSSDASLDGDVIISDGGVLTIDGIISVETGSTITIQEGGNLVLNSELNSADLTNELFMEVYNGTTIQPYFNGLTDTGTMRINMAKEYFSSMEVNVSVGGTNITWTGEDYIDYSVEFQDAAIDVNFSGFWLFPVWIDSIQAFDSNGVIYTLDADEWIHSNGVLKTEETGAAFTINVEGELNSIGGTISGADISCSGSCSFENSTLSWSAPINVNDGAMLAMETSIINGSRTYEDIIVHDTAMIDYDTNSMTGTGGPTDMWIRLLSQRVINTNLKDAPSTVHYEGLGYLGSDGDLILDDNGAIDLGLNNNPEISKYLRMTEWVDSSGTLHQEDGMIMITLNGGTSVWNSDYSITLDPAPTTPTYTANVELPFVVVDKVVPEDNQGTVDKGLGVMLTVSNTGTVDVATNIRCFEGVDEADMATIFVSLEAGQTKDVPAVWYANASGAKSLNCKASVPSFFNSLADDLTSSSGTESEQVSFKDAEDRDDAPIILYAAIVIVIVIATIIFTRVSAKKITAVEEEKDYDNEAIEESIESADSNEENTE
;
A
#
# COMPACT_ATOMS: atom_id res chain seq x y z
N MET A 1 -56.28 74.73 7.56
CA MET A 1 -56.17 73.49 6.78
C MET A 1 -55.11 72.63 7.44
N ARG A 2 -55.50 71.54 8.13
CA ARG A 2 -54.54 70.57 8.73
C ARG A 2 -54.56 69.33 7.84
N VAL A 3 -53.41 68.96 7.29
CA VAL A 3 -53.26 67.68 6.56
C VAL A 3 -53.03 66.59 7.60
N ASN A 4 -53.72 65.46 7.48
CA ASN A 4 -53.62 64.36 8.45
C ASN A 4 -52.28 63.63 8.30
N THR A 5 -51.31 63.95 9.15
CA THR A 5 -50.07 63.18 9.30
C THR A 5 -50.34 61.71 9.64
N THR A 6 -51.44 61.42 10.35
CA THR A 6 -51.91 60.05 10.61
C THR A 6 -52.33 59.30 9.36
N LEU A 7 -52.89 59.96 8.35
CA LEU A 7 -53.27 59.32 7.08
C LEU A 7 -52.03 58.97 6.25
N VAL A 8 -51.04 59.87 6.23
CA VAL A 8 -49.77 59.65 5.54
C VAL A 8 -48.95 58.55 6.21
N ALA A 9 -48.88 58.54 7.54
CA ALA A 9 -48.22 57.47 8.29
C ALA A 9 -48.91 56.10 8.08
N LEU A 10 -50.25 56.06 8.08
CA LEU A 10 -50.98 54.83 7.79
C LEU A 10 -50.72 54.36 6.36
N MET A 11 -50.72 55.26 5.37
CA MET A 11 -50.39 54.93 3.98
C MET A 11 -48.97 54.37 3.84
N MET A 12 -47.96 54.99 4.45
CA MET A 12 -46.58 54.47 4.42
C MET A 12 -46.47 53.07 5.05
N ILE A 13 -47.11 52.85 6.20
CA ILE A 13 -47.14 51.54 6.85
C ILE A 13 -47.84 50.51 5.96
N THR A 14 -48.97 50.85 5.32
CA THR A 14 -49.62 49.94 4.38
C THR A 14 -48.80 49.70 3.11
N THR A 15 -48.02 50.65 2.60
CA THR A 15 -47.15 50.38 1.45
C THR A 15 -45.96 49.49 1.80
N VAL A 16 -45.41 49.57 3.01
CA VAL A 16 -44.37 48.63 3.47
C VAL A 16 -44.94 47.23 3.69
N LEU A 17 -46.18 47.13 4.18
CA LEU A 17 -46.92 45.87 4.36
C LEU A 17 -47.60 45.33 3.08
N LEU A 18 -47.50 46.05 1.96
CA LEU A 18 -48.01 45.66 0.64
C LEU A 18 -46.92 45.63 -0.44
N SER A 19 -45.65 45.84 -0.05
CA SER A 19 -44.54 45.24 -0.78
C SER A 19 -44.81 43.74 -0.85
N PRO A 20 -44.79 43.08 -2.02
CA PRO A 20 -44.52 41.65 -2.01
C PRO A 20 -43.18 41.45 -1.29
N ALA A 21 -43.08 40.43 -0.45
CA ALA A 21 -41.76 39.87 -0.20
C ALA A 21 -41.23 39.43 -1.57
N ALA A 22 -39.99 39.80 -1.92
CA ALA A 22 -39.31 39.09 -2.98
C ALA A 22 -39.30 37.61 -2.57
N LEU A 23 -39.68 36.72 -3.49
CA LEU A 23 -39.43 35.31 -3.27
C LEU A 23 -37.93 35.10 -3.27
N ALA A 24 -37.49 34.06 -2.57
CA ALA A 24 -36.15 33.58 -2.73
C ALA A 24 -36.06 32.86 -4.08
N GLU A 25 -35.11 33.28 -4.90
CA GLU A 25 -34.87 32.84 -6.26
C GLU A 25 -33.34 32.75 -6.41
N ALA A 26 -32.84 31.86 -7.28
CA ALA A 26 -31.41 31.71 -7.53
C ALA A 26 -30.80 33.01 -8.09
N GLN A 27 -29.55 33.31 -7.71
CA GLN A 27 -28.84 34.46 -8.28
C GLN A 27 -28.37 34.15 -9.71
N ASN A 28 -28.56 35.11 -10.61
CA ASN A 28 -28.25 34.98 -12.03
C ASN A 28 -27.47 36.21 -12.53
N ASP A 29 -26.34 36.51 -11.87
CA ASP A 29 -25.51 37.69 -12.14
C ASP A 29 -23.99 37.47 -11.93
N GLY A 30 -23.55 36.21 -11.84
CA GLY A 30 -22.16 35.82 -11.65
C GLY A 30 -21.61 36.14 -10.26
N SER A 31 -22.48 36.21 -9.25
CA SER A 31 -22.12 36.60 -7.88
C SER A 31 -22.33 35.48 -6.85
N THR A 32 -21.75 35.69 -5.66
CA THR A 32 -21.86 34.74 -4.54
C THR A 32 -23.07 35.06 -3.67
N GLN A 33 -24.07 34.17 -3.64
CA GLN A 33 -25.16 34.18 -2.66
C GLN A 33 -24.76 33.37 -1.41
N THR A 34 -25.11 33.85 -0.21
CA THR A 34 -24.81 33.16 1.06
C THR A 34 -26.08 32.92 1.86
N ILE A 35 -26.52 31.66 1.90
CA ILE A 35 -27.68 31.19 2.65
C ILE A 35 -27.26 30.98 4.11
N THR A 36 -27.81 31.81 5.00
CA THR A 36 -27.49 31.83 6.45
C THR A 36 -28.70 31.58 7.36
N ASN A 37 -29.85 31.30 6.74
CA ASN A 37 -31.15 31.01 7.36
C ASN A 37 -31.88 30.02 6.44
N SER A 38 -33.08 29.57 6.80
CA SER A 38 -33.91 28.75 5.90
C SER A 38 -34.44 29.56 4.71
N GLU A 39 -34.23 29.06 3.50
CA GLU A 39 -34.60 29.67 2.22
C GLU A 39 -35.19 28.61 1.27
N THR A 40 -36.06 29.00 0.33
CA THR A 40 -36.73 28.06 -0.59
C THR A 40 -36.88 28.65 -1.98
N TRP A 41 -36.33 27.99 -2.99
CA TRP A 41 -36.44 28.35 -4.40
C TRP A 41 -37.52 27.48 -5.05
N SER A 42 -38.72 28.03 -5.24
CA SER A 42 -39.93 27.31 -5.65
C SER A 42 -40.44 27.68 -7.04
N SER A 43 -39.55 28.15 -7.91
CA SER A 43 -39.86 28.62 -9.26
C SER A 43 -38.68 28.39 -10.19
N ASP A 44 -38.97 27.98 -11.42
CA ASP A 44 -37.94 27.66 -12.40
C ASP A 44 -37.07 28.89 -12.70
N ALA A 45 -35.75 28.72 -12.63
CA ALA A 45 -34.78 29.82 -12.64
C ALA A 45 -33.44 29.39 -13.27
N SER A 46 -32.55 30.37 -13.46
CA SER A 46 -31.13 30.14 -13.78
C SER A 46 -30.25 30.49 -12.59
N LEU A 47 -29.13 29.80 -12.44
CA LEU A 47 -28.09 30.02 -11.44
C LEU A 47 -26.77 30.36 -12.14
N ASP A 48 -26.28 31.59 -11.96
CA ASP A 48 -24.97 32.08 -12.45
C ASP A 48 -24.19 32.61 -11.24
N GLY A 49 -23.18 31.84 -10.81
CA GLY A 49 -22.27 32.20 -9.72
C GLY A 49 -22.17 31.14 -8.60
N ASP A 50 -21.85 31.59 -7.39
CA ASP A 50 -21.55 30.70 -6.25
C ASP A 50 -22.67 30.72 -5.21
N VAL A 51 -23.13 29.55 -4.77
CA VAL A 51 -24.05 29.41 -3.63
C VAL A 51 -23.28 28.87 -2.45
N ILE A 52 -23.26 29.58 -1.32
CA ILE A 52 -22.69 29.11 -0.06
C ILE A 52 -23.81 28.92 0.96
N ILE A 53 -24.03 27.70 1.43
CA ILE A 53 -24.97 27.38 2.51
C ILE A 53 -24.14 27.19 3.78
N SER A 54 -24.18 28.19 4.68
CA SER A 54 -23.39 28.21 5.91
C SER A 54 -24.05 27.46 7.07
N ASP A 55 -23.33 27.27 8.17
CA ASP A 55 -23.84 26.77 9.47
C ASP A 55 -25.23 27.35 9.83
N GLY A 56 -26.21 26.47 10.01
CA GLY A 56 -27.60 26.82 10.31
C GLY A 56 -28.43 27.35 9.13
N GLY A 57 -27.81 27.53 7.95
CA GLY A 57 -28.48 27.78 6.69
C GLY A 57 -29.12 26.52 6.13
N VAL A 58 -30.31 26.65 5.55
CA VAL A 58 -31.01 25.55 4.87
C VAL A 58 -31.53 26.08 3.55
N LEU A 59 -31.12 25.49 2.43
CA LEU A 59 -31.73 25.77 1.13
C LEU A 59 -32.65 24.61 0.74
N THR A 60 -33.85 24.92 0.25
CA THR A 60 -34.76 23.94 -0.34
C THR A 60 -35.05 24.31 -1.79
N ILE A 61 -34.86 23.38 -2.72
CA ILE A 61 -35.08 23.59 -4.16
C ILE A 61 -36.27 22.74 -4.60
N ASP A 62 -37.38 23.43 -4.89
CA ASP A 62 -38.68 22.88 -5.30
C ASP A 62 -39.03 23.20 -6.78
N GLY A 63 -38.23 24.02 -7.46
CA GLY A 63 -38.37 24.36 -8.89
C GLY A 63 -37.15 23.94 -9.72
N ILE A 64 -37.27 24.00 -11.05
CA ILE A 64 -36.21 23.57 -11.98
C ILE A 64 -35.14 24.66 -12.08
N ILE A 65 -33.91 24.36 -11.64
CA ILE A 65 -32.78 25.29 -11.66
C ILE A 65 -31.79 24.89 -12.77
N SER A 66 -31.57 25.82 -13.70
CA SER A 66 -30.61 25.70 -14.80
C SER A 66 -29.28 26.37 -14.40
N VAL A 67 -28.20 25.61 -14.26
CA VAL A 67 -26.94 26.04 -13.66
C VAL A 67 -25.89 26.36 -14.74
N GLU A 68 -25.47 27.61 -14.81
CA GLU A 68 -24.47 28.10 -15.77
C GLU A 68 -23.09 27.52 -15.50
N THR A 69 -22.34 27.23 -16.58
CA THR A 69 -21.06 26.53 -16.53
C THR A 69 -19.99 27.29 -15.73
N GLY A 70 -19.39 26.61 -14.74
CA GLY A 70 -18.42 27.15 -13.80
C GLY A 70 -18.99 27.61 -12.46
N SER A 71 -20.33 27.60 -12.30
CA SER A 71 -21.00 27.87 -11.02
C SER A 71 -20.65 26.83 -9.95
N THR A 72 -20.77 27.19 -8.67
CA THR A 72 -20.53 26.26 -7.54
C THR A 72 -21.63 26.32 -6.50
N ILE A 73 -21.91 25.17 -5.86
CA ILE A 73 -22.78 25.04 -4.70
C ILE A 73 -21.96 24.43 -3.57
N THR A 74 -21.70 25.18 -2.51
CA THR A 74 -20.90 24.75 -1.36
C THR A 74 -21.76 24.74 -0.09
N ILE A 75 -22.03 23.55 0.43
CA ILE A 75 -22.72 23.34 1.70
C ILE A 75 -21.66 23.17 2.78
N GLN A 76 -21.49 24.17 3.64
CA GLN A 76 -20.47 24.17 4.70
C GLN A 76 -20.89 23.26 5.87
N GLU A 77 -19.96 22.91 6.76
CA GLU A 77 -20.28 22.20 8.02
C GLU A 77 -21.46 22.89 8.75
N GLY A 78 -22.51 22.12 9.06
CA GLY A 78 -23.75 22.61 9.69
C GLY A 78 -24.78 23.26 8.77
N GLY A 79 -24.50 23.41 7.46
CA GLY A 79 -25.46 23.78 6.43
C GLY A 79 -26.19 22.56 5.83
N ASN A 80 -27.37 22.77 5.24
CA ASN A 80 -28.14 21.71 4.58
C ASN A 80 -28.77 22.16 3.23
N LEU A 81 -28.63 21.36 2.18
CA LEU A 81 -29.38 21.47 0.92
C LEU A 81 -30.40 20.33 0.80
N VAL A 82 -31.67 20.69 0.59
CA VAL A 82 -32.76 19.76 0.25
C VAL A 82 -33.16 19.98 -1.21
N LEU A 83 -33.05 18.95 -2.05
CA LEU A 83 -33.44 18.97 -3.46
C LEU A 83 -34.68 18.09 -3.66
N ASN A 84 -35.80 18.71 -4.05
CA ASN A 84 -37.07 18.04 -4.37
C ASN A 84 -37.43 18.15 -5.86
N SER A 85 -36.55 18.75 -6.67
CA SER A 85 -36.73 19.05 -8.09
C SER A 85 -35.38 18.95 -8.81
N GLU A 86 -35.09 19.80 -9.79
CA GLU A 86 -33.99 19.60 -10.74
C GLU A 86 -32.87 20.65 -10.59
N LEU A 87 -31.62 20.17 -10.60
CA LEU A 87 -30.38 20.95 -10.72
C LEU A 87 -29.64 20.49 -11.98
N ASN A 88 -30.00 21.07 -13.12
CA ASN A 88 -29.47 20.69 -14.43
C ASN A 88 -28.47 21.74 -14.90
N SER A 89 -27.40 21.35 -15.60
CA SER A 89 -26.57 22.32 -16.31
C SER A 89 -27.36 23.06 -17.40
N ALA A 90 -27.06 24.35 -17.57
CA ALA A 90 -27.60 25.17 -18.66
C ALA A 90 -27.05 24.77 -20.04
N ASP A 91 -25.77 24.42 -20.10
CA ASP A 91 -25.09 23.84 -21.26
C ASP A 91 -24.51 22.47 -20.88
N LEU A 92 -25.25 21.39 -21.15
CA LEU A 92 -24.62 20.07 -21.28
C LEU A 92 -23.71 20.08 -22.52
N THR A 93 -22.55 19.43 -22.43
CA THR A 93 -21.57 19.41 -23.53
C THR A 93 -22.17 18.74 -24.76
N ASN A 94 -22.29 19.49 -25.87
CA ASN A 94 -22.90 19.07 -27.15
C ASN A 94 -22.06 18.01 -27.91
N GLU A 95 -21.16 17.32 -27.21
CA GLU A 95 -20.19 16.33 -27.69
C GLU A 95 -20.14 15.16 -26.69
N LEU A 96 -21.32 14.74 -26.21
CA LEU A 96 -21.51 13.57 -25.35
C LEU A 96 -21.85 12.35 -26.21
N PHE A 97 -21.17 11.23 -25.97
CA PHE A 97 -21.20 10.03 -26.78
C PHE A 97 -21.40 8.79 -25.89
N MET A 98 -22.08 7.77 -26.40
CA MET A 98 -22.17 6.46 -25.73
C MET A 98 -21.05 5.55 -26.21
N GLU A 99 -20.08 5.22 -25.35
CA GLU A 99 -19.10 4.16 -25.65
C GLU A 99 -19.75 2.78 -25.50
N VAL A 100 -19.62 1.95 -26.55
CA VAL A 100 -20.22 0.62 -26.62
C VAL A 100 -19.17 -0.49 -26.66
N TYR A 101 -19.51 -1.58 -25.99
CA TYR A 101 -18.74 -2.80 -25.80
C TYR A 101 -19.51 -4.01 -26.36
N ASN A 102 -18.86 -5.18 -26.37
CA ASN A 102 -19.54 -6.41 -26.77
C ASN A 102 -20.59 -6.79 -25.72
N GLY A 103 -21.86 -6.78 -26.10
CA GLY A 103 -22.99 -7.00 -25.21
C GLY A 103 -23.60 -5.72 -24.64
N THR A 104 -23.34 -4.54 -25.21
CA THR A 104 -24.12 -3.32 -24.88
C THR A 104 -25.53 -3.44 -25.45
N THR A 105 -26.52 -3.06 -24.66
CA THR A 105 -27.90 -2.82 -25.13
C THR A 105 -28.29 -1.39 -24.80
N ILE A 106 -28.71 -0.63 -25.81
CA ILE A 106 -29.27 0.72 -25.69
C ILE A 106 -30.77 0.64 -26.03
N GLN A 107 -31.60 1.42 -25.34
CA GLN A 107 -33.06 1.41 -25.46
C GLN A 107 -33.63 2.81 -25.73
N PRO A 108 -33.35 3.43 -26.90
CA PRO A 108 -33.96 4.70 -27.31
C PRO A 108 -35.50 4.60 -27.34
N TYR A 109 -36.18 5.62 -26.81
CA TYR A 109 -37.64 5.68 -26.74
C TYR A 109 -38.19 6.99 -27.33
N PHE A 110 -38.72 6.87 -28.55
CA PHE A 110 -39.38 7.98 -29.24
C PHE A 110 -40.83 8.13 -28.75
N ASN A 111 -41.02 8.90 -27.68
CA ASN A 111 -42.29 9.13 -26.98
C ASN A 111 -43.44 9.52 -27.93
N GLY A 112 -44.52 8.74 -27.91
CA GLY A 112 -45.72 8.93 -28.72
C GLY A 112 -45.60 8.48 -30.19
N LEU A 113 -44.46 7.93 -30.62
CA LEU A 113 -44.24 7.54 -32.02
C LEU A 113 -44.84 6.15 -32.31
N THR A 114 -45.94 6.13 -33.07
CA THR A 114 -46.61 4.89 -33.54
C THR A 114 -46.73 4.87 -35.07
N ASP A 115 -45.66 4.50 -35.77
CA ASP A 115 -45.60 4.52 -37.24
C ASP A 115 -44.53 3.53 -37.79
N THR A 116 -44.57 3.21 -39.09
CA THR A 116 -43.44 2.53 -39.76
C THR A 116 -42.50 3.53 -40.38
N GLY A 117 -41.21 3.43 -40.07
CA GLY A 117 -40.21 4.42 -40.46
C GLY A 117 -38.80 3.86 -40.52
N THR A 118 -37.82 4.78 -40.51
CA THR A 118 -36.40 4.44 -40.40
C THR A 118 -35.87 4.88 -39.04
N MET A 119 -35.15 4.02 -38.35
CA MET A 119 -34.31 4.41 -37.21
C MET A 119 -32.86 4.44 -37.67
N ARG A 120 -32.18 5.54 -37.41
CA ARG A 120 -30.77 5.77 -37.70
C ARG A 120 -29.97 5.78 -36.41
N ILE A 121 -28.81 5.13 -36.42
CA ILE A 121 -27.80 5.23 -35.38
C ILE A 121 -26.63 6.02 -35.99
N ASN A 122 -26.37 7.22 -35.49
CA ASN A 122 -25.23 8.05 -35.89
C ASN A 122 -24.02 7.69 -35.03
N MET A 123 -22.87 7.51 -35.68
CA MET A 123 -21.62 7.15 -35.01
C MET A 123 -20.79 8.42 -34.75
N ALA A 124 -20.12 8.50 -33.61
CA ALA A 124 -19.17 9.58 -33.37
C ALA A 124 -18.01 9.48 -34.37
N LYS A 125 -17.46 10.64 -34.73
CA LYS A 125 -16.67 10.83 -35.95
C LYS A 125 -15.25 10.24 -35.84
N GLU A 126 -14.67 9.92 -37.00
CA GLU A 126 -13.22 9.66 -37.24
C GLU A 126 -12.63 8.25 -36.97
N TYR A 127 -13.37 7.27 -36.45
CA TYR A 127 -12.77 5.98 -36.04
C TYR A 127 -12.85 4.81 -37.05
N PHE A 128 -11.68 4.46 -37.59
CA PHE A 128 -11.26 3.20 -38.23
C PHE A 128 -12.27 2.42 -39.12
N SER A 129 -12.14 2.59 -40.44
CA SER A 129 -12.89 1.85 -41.49
C SER A 129 -12.50 0.37 -41.67
N SER A 130 -12.30 -0.37 -40.58
CA SER A 130 -11.91 -1.80 -40.60
C SER A 130 -12.31 -2.57 -39.33
N MET A 131 -13.34 -2.12 -38.61
CA MET A 131 -13.96 -2.89 -37.53
C MET A 131 -15.05 -3.83 -38.07
N GLU A 132 -15.48 -4.81 -37.26
CA GLU A 132 -16.64 -5.66 -37.54
C GLU A 132 -17.57 -5.67 -36.30
N VAL A 133 -18.31 -4.57 -36.12
CA VAL A 133 -19.29 -4.41 -35.03
C VAL A 133 -20.66 -4.84 -35.53
N ASN A 134 -21.29 -5.85 -34.93
CA ASN A 134 -22.62 -6.29 -35.33
C ASN A 134 -23.67 -5.61 -34.47
N VAL A 135 -24.39 -4.68 -35.09
CA VAL A 135 -25.47 -3.92 -34.48
C VAL A 135 -26.80 -4.59 -34.85
N SER A 136 -27.67 -4.82 -33.86
CA SER A 136 -28.95 -5.51 -34.01
C SER A 136 -30.11 -4.67 -33.51
N VAL A 137 -31.12 -4.50 -34.37
CA VAL A 137 -32.36 -3.76 -34.09
C VAL A 137 -33.54 -4.57 -34.60
N GLY A 138 -34.53 -4.86 -33.75
CA GLY A 138 -35.75 -5.58 -34.15
C GLY A 138 -35.51 -6.97 -34.77
N GLY A 139 -34.38 -7.61 -34.45
CA GLY A 139 -33.94 -8.89 -35.06
C GLY A 139 -33.30 -8.76 -36.44
N THR A 140 -33.09 -7.55 -36.95
CA THR A 140 -32.25 -7.27 -38.13
C THR A 140 -30.83 -6.96 -37.67
N ASN A 141 -29.83 -7.65 -38.22
CA ASN A 141 -28.42 -7.41 -37.90
C ASN A 141 -27.71 -6.76 -39.09
N ILE A 142 -26.89 -5.74 -38.81
CA ILE A 142 -25.99 -5.11 -39.78
C ILE A 142 -24.58 -5.10 -39.17
N THR A 143 -23.59 -5.52 -39.94
CA THR A 143 -22.18 -5.39 -39.56
C THR A 143 -21.70 -4.00 -39.99
N TRP A 144 -21.35 -3.18 -39.01
CA TRP A 144 -20.77 -1.86 -39.20
C TRP A 144 -19.25 -1.95 -39.37
N THR A 145 -18.74 -1.15 -40.30
CA THR A 145 -17.33 -1.19 -40.76
C THR A 145 -16.70 0.21 -40.85
N GLY A 146 -17.14 1.15 -40.01
CA GLY A 146 -16.65 2.54 -40.00
C GLY A 146 -17.36 3.50 -40.97
N GLU A 147 -18.68 3.34 -41.14
CA GLU A 147 -19.55 4.28 -41.86
C GLU A 147 -20.16 5.31 -40.87
N ASP A 148 -20.45 6.54 -41.31
CA ASP A 148 -20.95 7.61 -40.40
C ASP A 148 -22.26 7.25 -39.66
N TYR A 149 -23.10 6.36 -40.21
CA TYR A 149 -24.37 5.95 -39.61
C TYR A 149 -24.86 4.57 -40.10
N ILE A 150 -25.85 4.00 -39.41
CA ILE A 150 -26.58 2.79 -39.83
C ILE A 150 -28.10 3.07 -39.86
N ASP A 151 -28.79 2.72 -40.95
CA ASP A 151 -30.25 2.83 -41.09
C ASP A 151 -30.96 1.45 -40.96
N TYR A 152 -32.01 1.39 -40.15
CA TYR A 152 -32.89 0.23 -39.97
C TYR A 152 -34.35 0.59 -40.29
N SER A 153 -35.08 -0.26 -41.01
CA SER A 153 -36.55 -0.14 -41.11
C SER A 153 -37.20 -0.72 -39.86
N VAL A 154 -38.02 0.07 -39.17
CA VAL A 154 -38.67 -0.30 -37.91
C VAL A 154 -40.17 0.05 -37.89
N GLU A 155 -40.91 -0.61 -37.01
CA GLU A 155 -42.29 -0.27 -36.64
C GLU A 155 -42.25 0.27 -35.21
N PHE A 156 -42.36 1.58 -35.05
CA PHE A 156 -42.42 2.25 -33.75
C PHE A 156 -43.80 2.00 -33.10
N GLN A 157 -43.83 1.70 -31.80
CA GLN A 157 -45.06 1.25 -31.11
C GLN A 157 -45.28 1.96 -29.76
N ASP A 158 -44.82 3.21 -29.62
CA ASP A 158 -44.83 3.96 -28.35
C ASP A 158 -44.14 3.17 -27.21
N ALA A 159 -42.95 2.65 -27.52
CA ALA A 159 -42.11 1.84 -26.65
C ALA A 159 -40.63 1.99 -27.02
N ALA A 160 -39.73 1.68 -26.09
CA ALA A 160 -38.29 1.65 -26.35
C ALA A 160 -37.92 0.52 -27.34
N ILE A 161 -36.85 0.73 -28.11
CA ILE A 161 -36.36 -0.23 -29.12
C ILE A 161 -34.98 -0.75 -28.73
N ASP A 162 -34.83 -2.06 -28.52
CA ASP A 162 -33.54 -2.66 -28.19
C ASP A 162 -32.54 -2.56 -29.36
N VAL A 163 -31.47 -1.81 -29.15
CA VAL A 163 -30.28 -1.70 -30.01
C VAL A 163 -29.14 -2.45 -29.34
N ASN A 164 -28.68 -3.55 -29.94
CA ASN A 164 -27.71 -4.45 -29.32
C ASN A 164 -26.39 -4.48 -30.11
N PHE A 165 -25.25 -4.33 -29.43
CA PHE A 165 -23.91 -4.30 -30.01
C PHE A 165 -23.15 -5.59 -29.67
N SER A 166 -22.55 -6.23 -30.67
CA SER A 166 -21.90 -7.54 -30.50
C SER A 166 -20.77 -7.81 -31.50
N GLY A 167 -19.70 -8.48 -31.07
CA GLY A 167 -18.53 -8.75 -31.91
C GLY A 167 -17.21 -8.55 -31.16
N PHE A 168 -16.18 -8.10 -31.88
CA PHE A 168 -14.86 -7.81 -31.31
C PHE A 168 -14.22 -6.63 -32.05
N TRP A 169 -13.84 -5.59 -31.31
CA TRP A 169 -13.17 -4.39 -31.79
C TRP A 169 -11.99 -4.02 -30.88
N LEU A 170 -11.01 -3.30 -31.43
CA LEU A 170 -9.72 -3.00 -30.77
C LEU A 170 -9.55 -1.53 -30.33
N PHE A 171 -10.49 -0.66 -30.72
CA PHE A 171 -10.55 0.74 -30.30
C PHE A 171 -12.01 1.05 -29.95
N PRO A 172 -12.30 2.05 -29.09
CA PRO A 172 -13.65 2.45 -28.76
C PRO A 172 -14.57 2.64 -29.97
N VAL A 173 -15.85 2.35 -29.76
CA VAL A 173 -16.93 2.63 -30.69
C VAL A 173 -17.91 3.52 -29.94
N TRP A 174 -18.21 4.68 -30.51
CA TRP A 174 -18.95 5.75 -29.85
C TRP A 174 -20.20 6.06 -30.67
N ILE A 175 -21.36 6.13 -30.01
CA ILE A 175 -22.63 6.55 -30.62
C ILE A 175 -22.88 8.02 -30.29
N ASP A 176 -23.22 8.80 -31.30
CA ASP A 176 -23.50 10.24 -31.22
C ASP A 176 -24.96 10.49 -30.88
N SER A 177 -25.85 10.10 -31.80
CA SER A 177 -27.29 10.32 -31.67
C SER A 177 -28.07 9.18 -32.32
N ILE A 178 -29.31 8.96 -31.89
CA ILE A 178 -30.23 8.00 -32.54
C ILE A 178 -31.45 8.78 -33.02
N GLN A 179 -31.78 8.62 -34.30
CA GLN A 179 -32.83 9.40 -34.97
C GLN A 179 -33.95 8.51 -35.50
N ALA A 180 -35.19 8.93 -35.31
CA ALA A 180 -36.37 8.31 -35.92
C ALA A 180 -36.90 9.21 -37.05
N PHE A 181 -37.12 8.61 -38.21
CA PHE A 181 -37.74 9.21 -39.39
C PHE A 181 -39.12 8.58 -39.58
N ASP A 182 -40.20 9.33 -39.35
CA ASP A 182 -41.58 8.84 -39.53
C ASP A 182 -41.99 8.74 -41.01
N SER A 183 -43.18 8.19 -41.30
CA SER A 183 -43.67 8.05 -42.69
C SER A 183 -44.01 9.39 -43.38
N ASN A 184 -44.06 10.49 -42.62
CA ASN A 184 -44.24 11.85 -43.10
C ASN A 184 -42.91 12.58 -43.37
N GLY A 185 -41.78 12.03 -42.90
CA GLY A 185 -40.45 12.63 -42.96
C GLY A 185 -40.14 13.61 -41.82
N VAL A 186 -40.86 13.52 -40.70
CA VAL A 186 -40.47 14.18 -39.44
C VAL A 186 -39.28 13.43 -38.86
N ILE A 187 -38.28 14.19 -38.40
CA ILE A 187 -37.10 13.66 -37.71
C ILE A 187 -37.24 13.95 -36.22
N TYR A 188 -37.16 12.90 -35.42
CA TYR A 188 -36.96 12.98 -33.98
C TYR A 188 -35.50 12.57 -33.73
N THR A 189 -34.74 13.38 -33.00
CA THR A 189 -33.41 12.99 -32.51
C THR A 189 -33.54 12.69 -31.03
N LEU A 190 -32.76 11.72 -30.56
CA LEU A 190 -32.41 11.57 -29.15
C LEU A 190 -30.88 11.58 -29.05
N ASP A 191 -30.35 12.32 -28.09
CA ASP A 191 -28.91 12.45 -27.84
C ASP A 191 -28.45 11.40 -26.79
N ALA A 192 -27.13 11.22 -26.60
CA ALA A 192 -26.56 10.01 -25.98
C ALA A 192 -27.03 9.71 -24.55
N ASP A 193 -27.34 10.72 -23.73
CA ASP A 193 -27.83 10.57 -22.36
C ASP A 193 -29.36 10.40 -22.25
N GLU A 194 -30.12 10.63 -23.32
CA GLU A 194 -31.57 10.44 -23.36
C GLU A 194 -32.01 8.96 -23.47
N TRP A 195 -31.07 8.01 -23.48
CA TRP A 195 -31.35 6.59 -23.63
C TRP A 195 -31.06 5.81 -22.35
N ILE A 196 -31.97 4.92 -21.97
CA ILE A 196 -31.64 3.83 -21.04
C ILE A 196 -30.65 2.91 -21.74
N HIS A 197 -29.56 2.55 -21.05
CA HIS A 197 -28.57 1.61 -21.57
C HIS A 197 -28.16 0.59 -20.50
N SER A 198 -27.52 -0.49 -20.96
CA SER A 198 -26.81 -1.45 -20.11
C SER A 198 -25.52 -1.85 -20.82
N ASN A 199 -24.44 -1.91 -20.05
CA ASN A 199 -23.09 -2.19 -20.57
C ASN A 199 -22.61 -1.18 -21.64
N GLY A 200 -23.00 0.08 -21.50
CA GLY A 200 -22.46 1.23 -22.24
C GLY A 200 -21.94 2.26 -21.24
N VAL A 201 -21.11 3.20 -21.68
CA VAL A 201 -20.58 4.26 -20.79
C VAL A 201 -20.58 5.59 -21.52
N LEU A 202 -21.20 6.61 -20.93
CA LEU A 202 -21.15 7.98 -21.46
C LEU A 202 -19.72 8.53 -21.41
N LYS A 203 -19.30 9.20 -22.48
CA LYS A 203 -17.97 9.79 -22.71
C LYS A 203 -18.09 11.08 -23.52
N THR A 204 -17.06 11.91 -23.49
CA THR A 204 -16.98 13.18 -24.22
C THR A 204 -15.51 13.53 -24.44
N GLU A 205 -15.21 14.37 -25.45
CA GLU A 205 -13.85 14.91 -25.64
C GLU A 205 -13.50 15.98 -24.58
N GLU A 206 -14.48 16.70 -24.02
CA GLU A 206 -14.28 17.67 -22.93
C GLU A 206 -14.56 17.05 -21.56
N THR A 207 -13.52 16.50 -20.91
CA THR A 207 -13.60 15.64 -19.70
C THR A 207 -14.00 16.36 -18.39
N GLY A 208 -14.84 17.40 -18.46
CA GLY A 208 -15.26 18.23 -17.33
C GLY A 208 -16.59 17.84 -16.70
N ALA A 209 -16.88 18.48 -15.57
CA ALA A 209 -18.25 18.76 -15.15
C ALA A 209 -18.61 20.20 -15.53
N ALA A 210 -19.90 20.49 -15.67
CA ALA A 210 -20.36 21.84 -15.95
C ALA A 210 -20.37 22.73 -14.70
N PHE A 211 -20.74 22.17 -13.54
CA PHE A 211 -20.76 22.86 -12.25
C PHE A 211 -20.38 21.92 -11.11
N THR A 212 -20.06 22.45 -9.92
CA THR A 212 -19.58 21.66 -8.78
C THR A 212 -20.50 21.77 -7.56
N ILE A 213 -20.77 20.64 -6.89
CA ILE A 213 -21.44 20.54 -5.60
C ILE A 213 -20.45 20.02 -4.55
N ASN A 214 -20.04 20.88 -3.62
CA ASN A 214 -19.18 20.56 -2.49
C ASN A 214 -20.01 20.43 -1.21
N VAL A 215 -19.95 19.28 -0.53
CA VAL A 215 -20.78 18.97 0.64
C VAL A 215 -19.91 18.71 1.88
N GLU A 216 -19.64 19.74 2.67
CA GLU A 216 -19.08 19.62 4.03
C GLU A 216 -20.18 19.43 5.10
N GLY A 217 -21.39 19.93 4.82
CA GLY A 217 -22.60 19.74 5.63
C GLY A 217 -23.46 18.57 5.14
N GLU A 218 -24.76 18.83 4.91
CA GLU A 218 -25.74 17.82 4.49
C GLU A 218 -26.33 18.12 3.09
N LEU A 219 -26.31 17.15 2.19
CA LEU A 219 -27.07 17.14 0.94
C LEU A 219 -28.15 16.06 1.01
N ASN A 220 -29.41 16.42 0.72
CA ASN A 220 -30.56 15.51 0.73
C ASN A 220 -31.36 15.68 -0.57
N SER A 221 -31.20 14.76 -1.52
CA SER A 221 -32.01 14.69 -2.74
C SER A 221 -33.13 13.67 -2.55
N ILE A 222 -34.38 14.09 -2.74
CA ILE A 222 -35.58 13.27 -2.51
C ILE A 222 -36.49 13.41 -3.73
N GLY A 223 -36.42 12.44 -4.65
CA GLY A 223 -37.08 12.55 -5.96
C GLY A 223 -36.43 13.56 -6.91
N GLY A 224 -35.25 14.09 -6.56
CA GLY A 224 -34.56 15.14 -7.32
C GLY A 224 -33.76 14.61 -8.51
N THR A 225 -33.47 15.51 -9.46
CA THR A 225 -32.58 15.25 -10.60
C THR A 225 -31.36 16.17 -10.52
N ILE A 226 -30.17 15.63 -10.77
CA ILE A 226 -28.94 16.41 -10.94
C ILE A 226 -28.34 16.03 -12.30
N SER A 227 -28.01 17.02 -13.14
CA SER A 227 -27.45 16.77 -14.48
C SER A 227 -26.19 17.59 -14.76
N GLY A 228 -25.07 16.91 -15.03
CA GLY A 228 -23.79 17.51 -15.41
C GLY A 228 -22.87 17.96 -14.28
N ALA A 229 -23.14 17.58 -13.02
CA ALA A 229 -22.39 18.05 -11.84
C ALA A 229 -21.09 17.26 -11.57
N ASP A 230 -20.14 17.87 -10.87
CA ASP A 230 -19.13 17.18 -10.04
C ASP A 230 -19.62 17.21 -8.58
N ILE A 231 -19.58 16.07 -7.88
CA ILE A 231 -20.18 15.92 -6.55
C ILE A 231 -19.12 15.36 -5.59
N SER A 232 -18.75 16.18 -4.59
CA SER A 232 -17.79 15.81 -3.55
C SER A 232 -18.41 15.89 -2.15
N CYS A 233 -18.49 14.74 -1.50
CA CYS A 233 -19.11 14.53 -0.19
C CYS A 233 -18.04 14.39 0.89
N SER A 234 -17.82 15.45 1.67
CA SER A 234 -16.97 15.49 2.88
C SER A 234 -17.78 15.39 4.18
N GLY A 235 -19.09 15.70 4.13
CA GLY A 235 -20.05 15.57 5.22
C GLY A 235 -20.98 14.38 4.99
N SER A 236 -22.28 14.66 4.80
CA SER A 236 -23.30 13.65 4.50
C SER A 236 -24.03 13.94 3.19
N CYS A 237 -24.13 12.93 2.33
CA CYS A 237 -24.91 12.97 1.09
C CYS A 237 -25.97 11.87 1.11
N SER A 238 -27.22 12.22 0.80
CA SER A 238 -28.35 11.31 0.74
C SER A 238 -29.12 11.48 -0.57
N PHE A 239 -29.43 10.37 -1.24
CA PHE A 239 -30.17 10.32 -2.50
C PHE A 239 -31.26 9.24 -2.43
N GLU A 240 -32.51 9.65 -2.23
CA GLU A 240 -33.71 8.80 -2.26
C GLU A 240 -34.46 9.04 -3.58
N ASN A 241 -34.78 7.98 -4.33
CA ASN A 241 -35.57 8.05 -5.57
C ASN A 241 -35.06 9.11 -6.58
N SER A 242 -33.76 9.38 -6.61
CA SER A 242 -33.16 10.50 -7.35
C SER A 242 -32.47 10.06 -8.64
N THR A 243 -32.30 10.97 -9.59
CA THR A 243 -31.61 10.69 -10.88
C THR A 243 -30.37 11.58 -11.03
N LEU A 244 -29.21 10.96 -11.26
CA LEU A 244 -27.95 11.64 -11.49
C LEU A 244 -27.51 11.35 -12.93
N SER A 245 -27.83 12.24 -13.86
CA SER A 245 -27.34 12.16 -15.25
C SER A 245 -25.99 12.85 -15.35
N TRP A 246 -25.01 12.22 -16.01
CA TRP A 246 -23.66 12.76 -16.23
C TRP A 246 -23.05 13.44 -14.99
N SER A 247 -23.28 12.87 -13.80
CA SER A 247 -22.89 13.47 -12.51
C SER A 247 -22.02 12.56 -11.64
N ALA A 248 -21.50 11.48 -12.24
CA ALA A 248 -20.58 10.53 -11.62
C ALA A 248 -19.13 10.68 -12.16
N PRO A 249 -18.09 10.22 -11.43
CA PRO A 249 -18.15 9.57 -10.11
C PRO A 249 -18.53 10.55 -8.98
N ILE A 250 -19.40 10.11 -8.06
CA ILE A 250 -19.52 10.79 -6.76
C ILE A 250 -18.26 10.48 -5.95
N ASN A 251 -17.58 11.51 -5.42
CA ASN A 251 -16.44 11.32 -4.52
C ASN A 251 -16.88 11.43 -3.06
N VAL A 252 -16.73 10.36 -2.28
CA VAL A 252 -17.06 10.32 -0.84
C VAL A 252 -15.75 10.33 -0.05
N ASN A 253 -15.38 11.48 0.50
CA ASN A 253 -14.06 11.74 1.09
C ASN A 253 -13.91 11.08 2.47
N ASP A 254 -12.67 10.91 2.96
CA ASP A 254 -12.38 10.21 4.22
C ASP A 254 -13.24 10.70 5.41
N GLY A 255 -13.86 9.75 6.12
CA GLY A 255 -14.77 10.01 7.25
C GLY A 255 -16.18 10.50 6.90
N ALA A 256 -16.48 10.80 5.63
CA ALA A 256 -17.80 11.22 5.17
C ALA A 256 -18.79 10.04 5.06
N MET A 257 -20.05 10.35 4.75
CA MET A 257 -21.11 9.35 4.52
C MET A 257 -21.90 9.62 3.23
N LEU A 258 -22.12 8.55 2.45
CA LEU A 258 -23.12 8.50 1.38
C LEU A 258 -24.22 7.50 1.74
N ALA A 259 -25.48 7.88 1.54
CA ALA A 259 -26.64 6.99 1.58
C ALA A 259 -27.41 7.09 0.26
N MET A 260 -27.71 5.97 -0.40
CA MET A 260 -28.41 5.99 -1.68
C MET A 260 -29.30 4.76 -1.90
N GLU A 261 -30.59 5.00 -2.14
CA GLU A 261 -31.60 3.96 -2.40
C GLU A 261 -32.58 4.37 -3.51
N THR A 262 -33.11 3.38 -4.24
CA THR A 262 -34.13 3.54 -5.30
C THR A 262 -33.75 4.58 -6.39
N SER A 263 -32.46 4.88 -6.54
CA SER A 263 -31.94 5.98 -7.36
C SER A 263 -31.24 5.46 -8.64
N ILE A 264 -31.01 6.37 -9.58
CA ILE A 264 -30.40 6.08 -10.88
C ILE A 264 -29.15 6.94 -11.07
N ILE A 265 -28.01 6.33 -11.39
CA ILE A 265 -26.86 7.01 -12.01
C ILE A 265 -26.85 6.66 -13.49
N ASN A 266 -26.80 7.67 -14.35
CA ASN A 266 -26.76 7.54 -15.81
C ASN A 266 -25.51 8.25 -16.35
N GLY A 267 -24.41 7.52 -16.48
CA GLY A 267 -23.14 8.00 -17.03
C GLY A 267 -22.15 8.48 -15.98
N SER A 268 -21.02 7.77 -15.90
CA SER A 268 -19.81 8.21 -15.19
C SER A 268 -18.71 8.65 -16.15
N ARG A 269 -18.00 9.72 -15.74
CA ARG A 269 -16.79 10.20 -16.41
C ARG A 269 -15.66 9.16 -16.38
N THR A 270 -15.57 8.36 -15.31
CA THR A 270 -14.54 7.31 -15.14
C THR A 270 -15.11 5.92 -15.46
N TYR A 271 -14.66 4.88 -14.75
CA TYR A 271 -15.25 3.53 -14.75
C TYR A 271 -15.82 3.19 -13.36
N GLU A 272 -16.23 4.21 -12.61
CA GLU A 272 -16.82 4.08 -11.28
C GLU A 272 -18.01 5.03 -11.16
N ASP A 273 -19.18 4.58 -10.73
CA ASP A 273 -20.31 5.47 -10.46
C ASP A 273 -20.10 6.26 -9.13
N ILE A 274 -19.39 5.65 -8.17
CA ILE A 274 -19.01 6.26 -6.88
C ILE A 274 -17.59 5.82 -6.50
N ILE A 275 -16.79 6.74 -5.94
CA ILE A 275 -15.49 6.45 -5.32
C ILE A 275 -15.57 6.79 -3.83
N VAL A 276 -15.48 5.77 -2.98
CA VAL A 276 -15.51 5.85 -1.51
C VAL A 276 -14.07 5.84 -1.00
N HIS A 277 -13.60 6.94 -0.43
CA HIS A 277 -12.21 7.10 -0.01
C HIS A 277 -11.99 6.65 1.44
N ASP A 278 -10.91 5.91 1.67
CA ASP A 278 -10.41 5.58 3.01
C ASP A 278 -11.48 5.02 3.98
N THR A 279 -11.77 5.73 5.09
CA THR A 279 -12.70 5.31 6.15
C THR A 279 -14.15 5.76 5.90
N ALA A 280 -14.44 6.38 4.76
CA ALA A 280 -15.78 6.84 4.40
C ALA A 280 -16.82 5.71 4.40
N MET A 281 -18.03 6.04 4.82
CA MET A 281 -19.16 5.13 4.93
C MET A 281 -20.07 5.23 3.69
N ILE A 282 -20.58 4.09 3.25
CA ILE A 282 -21.58 4.00 2.19
C ILE A 282 -22.72 3.07 2.64
N ASP A 283 -23.95 3.53 2.49
CA ASP A 283 -25.18 2.74 2.62
C ASP A 283 -25.86 2.73 1.25
N TYR A 284 -25.95 1.56 0.61
CA TYR A 284 -26.27 1.43 -0.82
C TYR A 284 -27.02 0.12 -1.09
N ASP A 285 -28.29 0.20 -1.46
CA ASP A 285 -29.09 -0.98 -1.79
C ASP A 285 -28.94 -1.37 -3.27
N THR A 286 -28.06 -2.34 -3.55
CA THR A 286 -27.83 -2.88 -4.90
C THR A 286 -29.07 -3.51 -5.57
N ASN A 287 -30.19 -3.68 -4.84
CA ASN A 287 -31.43 -4.24 -5.37
C ASN A 287 -32.41 -3.17 -5.89
N SER A 288 -32.33 -1.94 -5.41
CA SER A 288 -33.15 -0.80 -5.84
C SER A 288 -32.37 0.23 -6.68
N MET A 289 -31.04 0.19 -6.62
CA MET A 289 -30.15 1.05 -7.39
C MET A 289 -29.98 0.62 -8.84
N THR A 290 -29.93 1.61 -9.74
CA THR A 290 -29.47 1.45 -11.12
C THR A 290 -28.22 2.31 -11.34
N GLY A 291 -27.14 1.73 -11.86
CA GLY A 291 -25.91 2.45 -12.24
C GLY A 291 -25.67 2.40 -13.74
N THR A 292 -24.62 3.10 -14.20
CA THR A 292 -24.17 3.14 -15.61
C THR A 292 -23.86 1.73 -16.13
N GLY A 293 -23.23 0.91 -15.28
CA GLY A 293 -22.93 -0.49 -15.52
C GLY A 293 -21.87 -0.76 -16.61
N GLY A 294 -21.79 -2.03 -17.06
CA GLY A 294 -20.77 -2.48 -18.00
C GLY A 294 -19.39 -2.64 -17.37
N PRO A 295 -18.35 -1.99 -17.89
CA PRO A 295 -17.07 -1.89 -17.20
C PRO A 295 -17.10 -0.88 -16.03
N THR A 296 -18.22 -0.16 -15.82
CA THR A 296 -18.38 0.77 -14.69
C THR A 296 -18.80 0.02 -13.43
N ASP A 297 -17.96 0.03 -12.40
CA ASP A 297 -18.32 -0.46 -11.06
C ASP A 297 -19.32 0.50 -10.40
N MET A 298 -20.36 -0.03 -9.75
CA MET A 298 -21.38 0.77 -9.04
C MET A 298 -20.77 1.62 -7.93
N TRP A 299 -19.78 1.07 -7.21
CA TRP A 299 -18.90 1.84 -6.34
C TRP A 299 -17.60 1.08 -6.06
N ILE A 300 -16.55 1.82 -5.74
CA ILE A 300 -15.26 1.28 -5.30
C ILE A 300 -14.85 1.90 -3.96
N ARG A 301 -14.12 1.15 -3.13
CA ARG A 301 -13.31 1.72 -2.05
C ARG A 301 -11.90 1.95 -2.54
N LEU A 302 -11.47 3.20 -2.56
CA LEU A 302 -10.12 3.61 -2.96
C LEU A 302 -9.36 4.14 -1.73
N LEU A 303 -8.23 3.52 -1.40
CA LEU A 303 -7.34 4.05 -0.37
C LEU A 303 -6.51 5.22 -0.95
N SER A 304 -6.33 6.31 -0.21
CA SER A 304 -5.52 7.47 -0.59
C SER A 304 -4.02 7.12 -0.71
N GLN A 305 -3.57 6.17 0.12
CA GLN A 305 -2.24 5.58 0.20
C GLN A 305 -2.38 4.14 0.76
N ARG A 306 -1.37 3.28 0.68
CA ARG A 306 -1.45 1.93 1.27
C ARG A 306 -0.18 1.55 2.02
N VAL A 307 0.07 2.28 3.11
CA VAL A 307 1.33 2.24 3.86
C VAL A 307 1.30 1.22 4.99
N ILE A 308 2.25 0.28 5.00
CA ILE A 308 2.52 -0.57 6.16
C ILE A 308 3.81 -0.10 6.84
N ASN A 309 3.71 0.23 8.13
CA ASN A 309 4.84 0.54 9.00
C ASN A 309 5.23 -0.73 9.78
N THR A 310 6.52 -0.93 10.03
CA THR A 310 7.01 -2.08 10.82
C THR A 310 7.95 -1.67 11.93
N ASN A 311 8.23 -2.61 12.84
CA ASN A 311 9.28 -2.49 13.85
C ASN A 311 10.71 -2.73 13.31
N LEU A 312 10.89 -3.02 12.00
CA LEU A 312 12.17 -3.48 11.44
C LEU A 312 13.17 -2.36 11.11
N LYS A 313 12.74 -1.09 11.01
CA LYS A 313 13.61 0.07 10.68
C LYS A 313 14.34 -0.16 9.34
N ASP A 314 15.54 0.41 9.15
CA ASP A 314 16.40 0.22 7.98
C ASP A 314 16.98 -1.21 7.78
N ALA A 315 16.56 -2.19 8.60
CA ALA A 315 17.11 -3.53 8.53
C ALA A 315 16.68 -4.25 7.24
N PRO A 316 17.60 -4.97 6.55
CA PRO A 316 17.31 -5.62 5.26
C PRO A 316 16.07 -6.53 5.32
N SER A 317 14.99 -6.11 4.69
CA SER A 317 13.67 -6.76 4.82
C SER A 317 12.93 -6.76 3.48
N THR A 318 12.33 -7.90 3.13
CA THR A 318 11.56 -8.08 1.90
C THR A 318 10.07 -8.19 2.21
N VAL A 319 9.25 -7.70 1.29
CA VAL A 319 7.80 -7.74 1.36
C VAL A 319 7.31 -8.45 0.11
N HIS A 320 6.78 -9.65 0.29
CA HIS A 320 6.13 -10.41 -0.78
C HIS A 320 4.60 -10.22 -0.65
N TYR A 321 3.90 -10.08 -1.76
CA TYR A 321 2.45 -9.99 -1.77
C TYR A 321 1.83 -10.80 -2.93
N GLU A 322 0.65 -11.36 -2.69
CA GLU A 322 -0.14 -12.11 -3.66
C GLU A 322 -1.58 -11.59 -3.64
N GLY A 323 -2.23 -11.47 -4.80
CA GLY A 323 -3.66 -11.13 -4.90
C GLY A 323 -4.07 -9.71 -4.49
N LEU A 324 -3.17 -8.71 -4.49
CA LEU A 324 -3.52 -7.34 -4.06
C LEU A 324 -4.25 -6.51 -5.12
N GLY A 325 -5.25 -5.77 -4.65
CA GLY A 325 -6.02 -4.82 -5.44
C GLY A 325 -7.03 -5.46 -6.38
N TYR A 326 -7.80 -4.61 -7.07
CA TYR A 326 -8.82 -4.98 -8.05
C TYR A 326 -8.38 -6.01 -9.11
N LEU A 327 -7.09 -6.00 -9.47
CA LEU A 327 -6.51 -6.90 -10.48
C LEU A 327 -5.93 -8.21 -9.90
N GLY A 328 -5.93 -8.41 -8.58
CA GLY A 328 -5.30 -9.57 -7.94
C GLY A 328 -3.80 -9.64 -8.23
N SER A 329 -3.06 -8.57 -7.94
CA SER A 329 -1.66 -8.39 -8.31
C SER A 329 -0.70 -9.06 -7.34
N ASP A 330 0.34 -9.71 -7.87
CA ASP A 330 1.44 -10.30 -7.10
C ASP A 330 2.72 -9.47 -7.24
N GLY A 331 3.65 -9.56 -6.28
CA GLY A 331 4.96 -8.91 -6.40
C GLY A 331 5.87 -8.97 -5.18
N ASP A 332 7.08 -8.40 -5.36
CA ASP A 332 8.14 -8.31 -4.36
C ASP A 332 8.61 -6.86 -4.19
N LEU A 333 8.74 -6.42 -2.95
CA LEU A 333 9.18 -5.09 -2.52
C LEU A 333 10.19 -5.19 -1.36
N ILE A 334 10.76 -4.05 -0.97
CA ILE A 334 11.76 -3.92 0.12
C ILE A 334 11.30 -2.74 0.98
N LEU A 335 11.47 -2.82 2.31
CA LEU A 335 11.16 -1.70 3.21
C LEU A 335 12.10 -0.49 2.97
N ASP A 336 11.62 0.70 3.29
CA ASP A 336 12.40 1.94 3.26
C ASP A 336 13.32 2.08 4.50
N ASP A 337 14.11 3.16 4.54
CA ASP A 337 15.01 3.49 5.66
C ASP A 337 14.30 3.67 7.02
N ASN A 338 12.96 3.76 7.05
CA ASN A 338 12.13 3.87 8.25
C ASN A 338 11.51 2.53 8.67
N GLY A 339 11.62 1.48 7.84
CA GLY A 339 10.94 0.21 8.03
C GLY A 339 9.49 0.20 7.55
N ALA A 340 9.14 1.04 6.57
CA ALA A 340 7.81 1.15 5.98
C ALA A 340 7.79 0.77 4.48
N ILE A 341 6.60 0.50 3.94
CA ILE A 341 6.36 0.31 2.51
C ILE A 341 4.99 0.89 2.12
N ASP A 342 4.90 1.55 0.97
CA ASP A 342 3.61 1.88 0.33
C ASP A 342 3.32 0.88 -0.79
N LEU A 343 2.32 0.03 -0.57
CA LEU A 343 1.87 -0.99 -1.52
C LEU A 343 1.03 -0.38 -2.66
N GLY A 344 0.56 0.86 -2.51
CA GLY A 344 -0.18 1.58 -3.52
C GLY A 344 0.70 2.37 -4.50
N LEU A 345 2.01 2.45 -4.25
CA LEU A 345 2.93 3.26 -5.04
C LEU A 345 3.35 2.53 -6.32
N ASN A 346 2.93 3.07 -7.47
CA ASN A 346 3.35 2.59 -8.79
C ASN A 346 3.69 3.76 -9.72
N ASN A 347 4.55 3.53 -10.72
CA ASN A 347 4.88 4.56 -11.71
C ASN A 347 3.82 4.71 -12.82
N ASN A 348 2.89 3.76 -12.93
CA ASN A 348 1.66 3.88 -13.70
C ASN A 348 0.50 4.25 -12.76
N PRO A 349 -0.20 5.39 -12.98
CA PRO A 349 -1.28 5.83 -12.09
C PRO A 349 -2.46 4.85 -12.04
N GLU A 350 -2.78 4.15 -13.13
CA GLU A 350 -3.86 3.15 -13.13
C GLU A 350 -3.50 1.93 -12.28
N ILE A 351 -2.27 1.44 -12.36
CA ILE A 351 -1.81 0.34 -11.48
C ILE A 351 -1.77 0.81 -10.02
N SER A 352 -1.36 2.05 -9.76
CA SER A 352 -1.42 2.65 -8.42
C SER A 352 -2.86 2.76 -7.89
N LYS A 353 -3.84 3.07 -8.75
CA LYS A 353 -5.27 3.07 -8.42
C LYS A 353 -5.73 1.64 -8.08
N TYR A 354 -5.52 0.67 -8.97
CA TYR A 354 -5.96 -0.71 -8.76
C TYR A 354 -5.35 -1.37 -7.50
N LEU A 355 -4.07 -1.13 -7.18
CA LEU A 355 -3.42 -1.63 -5.96
C LEU A 355 -4.00 -1.04 -4.65
N ARG A 356 -4.73 0.08 -4.75
CA ARG A 356 -5.42 0.76 -3.64
C ARG A 356 -6.93 0.51 -3.63
N MET A 357 -7.46 -0.28 -4.55
CA MET A 357 -8.87 -0.68 -4.61
C MET A 357 -9.09 -2.00 -3.86
N THR A 358 -9.71 -1.96 -2.69
CA THR A 358 -9.77 -3.10 -1.75
C THR A 358 -11.16 -3.71 -1.57
N GLU A 359 -12.19 -3.05 -2.10
CA GLU A 359 -13.61 -3.42 -2.01
C GLU A 359 -14.34 -2.73 -3.18
N TRP A 360 -15.27 -3.40 -3.85
CA TRP A 360 -16.06 -2.82 -4.94
C TRP A 360 -17.37 -3.57 -5.18
N VAL A 361 -18.39 -2.88 -5.69
CA VAL A 361 -19.59 -3.50 -6.26
C VAL A 361 -19.53 -3.37 -7.77
N ASP A 362 -19.55 -4.51 -8.46
CA ASP A 362 -19.51 -4.53 -9.92
C ASP A 362 -20.84 -4.11 -10.57
N SER A 363 -20.81 -3.95 -11.90
CA SER A 363 -21.99 -3.61 -12.70
C SER A 363 -23.15 -4.63 -12.66
N SER A 364 -22.98 -5.78 -12.02
CA SER A 364 -24.04 -6.77 -11.77
C SER A 364 -24.68 -6.63 -10.37
N GLY A 365 -24.20 -5.69 -9.56
CA GLY A 365 -24.59 -5.54 -8.15
C GLY A 365 -23.91 -6.53 -7.21
N THR A 366 -22.84 -7.20 -7.66
CA THR A 366 -22.08 -8.15 -6.84
C THR A 366 -20.99 -7.42 -6.05
N LEU A 367 -21.03 -7.51 -4.72
CA LEU A 367 -19.95 -7.05 -3.84
C LEU A 367 -18.76 -8.01 -3.89
N HIS A 368 -17.59 -7.45 -4.17
CA HIS A 368 -16.28 -8.08 -4.09
C HIS A 368 -15.45 -7.38 -3.00
N GLN A 369 -14.60 -8.16 -2.34
CA GLN A 369 -13.63 -7.67 -1.36
C GLN A 369 -12.31 -8.37 -1.61
N GLU A 370 -11.20 -7.64 -1.49
CA GLU A 370 -9.86 -8.19 -1.63
C GLU A 370 -9.56 -9.23 -0.54
N ASP A 371 -9.09 -10.41 -0.94
CA ASP A 371 -8.65 -11.52 -0.07
C ASP A 371 -7.15 -11.86 -0.22
N GLY A 372 -6.38 -10.96 -0.86
CA GLY A 372 -4.93 -11.08 -1.03
C GLY A 372 -4.14 -11.08 0.29
N MET A 373 -2.86 -11.45 0.23
CA MET A 373 -1.99 -11.62 1.40
C MET A 373 -0.67 -10.86 1.26
N ILE A 374 -0.05 -10.53 2.40
CA ILE A 374 1.26 -9.86 2.46
C ILE A 374 2.15 -10.58 3.46
N MET A 375 3.34 -11.01 3.04
CA MET A 375 4.39 -11.58 3.90
C MET A 375 5.57 -10.62 4.00
N ILE A 376 5.86 -10.13 5.20
CA ILE A 376 7.03 -9.28 5.49
C ILE A 376 8.07 -10.12 6.20
N THR A 377 9.30 -10.17 5.69
CA THR A 377 10.39 -11.02 6.20
C THR A 377 11.68 -10.21 6.41
N LEU A 378 12.22 -10.27 7.63
CA LEU A 378 13.56 -9.78 7.96
C LEU A 378 14.61 -10.75 7.43
N ASN A 379 15.50 -10.28 6.55
CA ASN A 379 16.49 -11.13 5.87
C ASN A 379 17.73 -11.36 6.75
N GLY A 380 17.68 -12.39 7.61
CA GLY A 380 18.83 -12.87 8.38
C GLY A 380 19.97 -13.42 7.52
N GLY A 381 19.67 -13.87 6.30
CA GLY A 381 20.63 -14.48 5.38
C GLY A 381 21.31 -15.71 5.98
N THR A 382 22.55 -15.99 5.60
CA THR A 382 23.35 -17.08 6.20
C THR A 382 24.07 -16.68 7.49
N SER A 383 23.58 -15.65 8.20
CA SER A 383 24.27 -15.05 9.35
C SER A 383 23.90 -15.70 10.69
N VAL A 384 24.55 -15.25 11.76
CA VAL A 384 24.33 -15.72 13.15
C VAL A 384 23.13 -15.04 13.82
N TRP A 385 22.04 -14.87 13.08
CA TRP A 385 20.66 -14.65 13.55
C TRP A 385 19.77 -15.42 12.56
N ASN A 386 19.87 -16.75 12.62
CA ASN A 386 19.66 -17.65 11.47
C ASN A 386 18.19 -18.06 11.23
N SER A 387 17.23 -17.19 11.50
CA SER A 387 15.82 -17.44 11.24
C SER A 387 15.24 -16.28 10.43
N ASP A 388 14.43 -16.62 9.43
CA ASP A 388 13.71 -15.65 8.61
C ASP A 388 12.50 -15.16 9.41
N TYR A 389 12.72 -14.15 10.24
CA TYR A 389 11.69 -13.57 11.11
C TYR A 389 10.64 -12.85 10.25
N SER A 390 9.40 -13.35 10.27
CA SER A 390 8.36 -12.85 9.37
C SER A 390 6.99 -12.71 10.03
N ILE A 391 6.12 -11.95 9.36
CA ILE A 391 4.68 -11.89 9.62
C ILE A 391 3.92 -12.04 8.30
N THR A 392 2.84 -12.81 8.31
CA THR A 392 1.87 -12.87 7.22
C THR A 392 0.60 -12.13 7.65
N LEU A 393 0.14 -11.22 6.79
CA LEU A 393 -1.13 -10.52 6.89
C LEU A 393 -2.07 -11.16 5.87
N ASP A 394 -2.97 -11.99 6.36
CA ASP A 394 -3.94 -12.79 5.60
C ASP A 394 -5.31 -12.67 6.31
N PRO A 395 -6.28 -11.93 5.75
CA PRO A 395 -6.16 -11.09 4.55
C PRO A 395 -5.27 -9.84 4.79
N ALA A 396 -4.85 -9.22 3.69
CA ALA A 396 -4.12 -7.96 3.67
C ALA A 396 -4.92 -6.79 4.31
N PRO A 397 -4.26 -5.78 4.89
CA PRO A 397 -4.97 -4.62 5.44
C PRO A 397 -5.68 -3.80 4.36
N THR A 398 -6.97 -3.55 4.61
CA THR A 398 -7.86 -2.73 3.76
C THR A 398 -8.01 -1.29 4.27
N THR A 399 -6.97 -0.77 4.95
CA THR A 399 -6.93 0.58 5.54
C THR A 399 -5.70 1.34 5.05
N PRO A 400 -5.71 2.70 5.00
CA PRO A 400 -4.67 3.47 4.31
C PRO A 400 -3.29 3.40 4.99
N THR A 401 -3.30 3.20 6.30
CA THR A 401 -2.09 2.97 7.11
C THR A 401 -2.27 1.80 8.05
N TYR A 402 -1.32 0.87 8.08
CA TYR A 402 -1.27 -0.25 9.01
C TYR A 402 0.08 -0.31 9.75
N THR A 403 0.13 -1.02 10.87
CA THR A 403 1.36 -1.28 11.64
C THR A 403 1.50 -2.78 11.89
N ALA A 404 2.46 -3.41 11.21
CA ALA A 404 2.77 -4.83 11.35
C ALA A 404 4.00 -5.01 12.25
N ASN A 405 3.87 -5.73 13.36
CA ASN A 405 4.99 -6.03 14.24
C ASN A 405 5.50 -7.45 13.94
N VAL A 406 6.66 -7.56 13.31
CA VAL A 406 7.38 -8.84 13.17
C VAL A 406 7.93 -9.24 14.52
N GLU A 407 7.68 -10.49 14.93
CA GLU A 407 8.20 -11.00 16.20
C GLU A 407 9.73 -11.17 16.14
N LEU A 408 10.42 -10.67 17.16
CA LEU A 408 11.89 -10.66 17.24
C LEU A 408 12.39 -11.37 18.52
N PRO A 409 13.57 -12.01 18.46
CA PRO A 409 14.25 -12.55 19.63
C PRO A 409 14.91 -11.43 20.44
N PHE A 410 15.22 -11.68 21.72
CA PHE A 410 15.97 -10.73 22.54
C PHE A 410 16.99 -11.47 23.41
N VAL A 411 18.26 -11.43 23.03
CA VAL A 411 19.32 -12.21 23.70
C VAL A 411 20.01 -11.40 24.79
N VAL A 412 20.08 -11.96 26.00
CA VAL A 412 20.75 -11.36 27.16
C VAL A 412 21.77 -12.34 27.72
N VAL A 413 22.99 -11.87 28.00
CA VAL A 413 23.92 -12.59 28.86
C VAL A 413 23.61 -12.20 30.29
N ASP A 414 22.91 -13.06 31.03
CA ASP A 414 22.49 -12.78 32.42
C ASP A 414 23.67 -12.70 33.38
N LYS A 415 24.71 -13.52 33.15
CA LYS A 415 25.89 -13.67 34.03
C LYS A 415 27.12 -14.11 33.25
N VAL A 416 28.29 -13.70 33.73
CA VAL A 416 29.61 -14.22 33.35
C VAL A 416 30.37 -14.60 34.62
N VAL A 417 30.64 -15.89 34.82
CA VAL A 417 31.22 -16.43 36.06
C VAL A 417 32.51 -17.20 35.76
N PRO A 418 33.69 -16.63 36.06
CA PRO A 418 34.97 -17.35 36.01
C PRO A 418 35.02 -18.50 37.02
N GLU A 419 35.78 -19.56 36.69
CA GLU A 419 35.98 -20.74 37.56
C GLU A 419 36.80 -20.43 38.83
N ASP A 420 37.73 -19.47 38.75
CA ASP A 420 38.55 -18.98 39.87
C ASP A 420 38.81 -17.47 39.70
N ASN A 421 39.11 -16.77 40.80
CA ASN A 421 39.53 -15.36 40.80
C ASN A 421 41.03 -15.17 40.55
N GLN A 422 41.78 -16.26 40.32
CA GLN A 422 43.20 -16.21 39.92
C GLN A 422 43.46 -17.04 38.67
N GLY A 423 44.17 -16.43 37.71
CA GLY A 423 44.55 -17.08 36.46
C GLY A 423 46.07 -17.04 36.22
N THR A 424 46.52 -17.77 35.20
CA THR A 424 47.88 -17.62 34.65
C THR A 424 47.78 -17.12 33.22
N VAL A 425 48.66 -16.20 32.81
CA VAL A 425 48.80 -15.77 31.42
C VAL A 425 49.02 -16.98 30.50
N ASP A 426 48.43 -16.93 29.30
CA ASP A 426 48.44 -17.97 28.27
C ASP A 426 47.91 -19.35 28.72
N LYS A 427 47.16 -19.41 29.82
CA LYS A 427 46.45 -20.64 30.25
C LYS A 427 44.95 -20.38 30.33
N GLY A 428 44.20 -21.27 29.68
CA GLY A 428 42.74 -21.23 29.65
C GLY A 428 42.14 -21.36 31.06
N LEU A 429 41.36 -20.37 31.46
CA LEU A 429 40.50 -20.38 32.64
C LEU A 429 39.07 -20.72 32.20
N GLY A 430 38.38 -21.59 32.94
CA GLY A 430 36.97 -21.87 32.68
C GLY A 430 36.09 -20.64 32.96
N VAL A 431 35.11 -20.40 32.10
CA VAL A 431 34.09 -19.35 32.30
C VAL A 431 32.72 -19.93 31.98
N MET A 432 31.76 -19.78 32.89
CA MET A 432 30.36 -20.11 32.67
C MET A 432 29.58 -18.85 32.34
N LEU A 433 28.91 -18.84 31.19
CA LEU A 433 27.96 -17.79 30.82
C LEU A 433 26.53 -18.31 31.03
N THR A 434 25.69 -17.56 31.73
CA THR A 434 24.24 -17.80 31.70
C THR A 434 23.65 -16.87 30.62
N VAL A 435 22.94 -17.43 29.65
CA VAL A 435 22.39 -16.70 28.50
C VAL A 435 20.90 -17.02 28.33
N SER A 436 20.07 -15.99 28.19
CA SER A 436 18.62 -16.10 27.98
C SER A 436 18.19 -15.47 26.66
N ASN A 437 17.15 -16.04 26.05
CA ASN A 437 16.32 -15.36 25.06
C ASN A 437 15.03 -14.91 25.75
N THR A 438 14.80 -13.61 25.87
CA THR A 438 13.59 -13.03 26.46
C THR A 438 12.63 -12.47 25.39
N GLY A 439 12.91 -12.70 24.11
CA GLY A 439 11.98 -12.42 23.01
C GLY A 439 10.95 -13.54 22.80
N THR A 440 10.09 -13.37 21.79
CA THR A 440 8.93 -14.27 21.55
C THR A 440 9.21 -15.40 20.56
N VAL A 441 10.29 -15.30 19.78
CA VAL A 441 10.72 -16.26 18.76
C VAL A 441 12.12 -16.81 19.04
N ASP A 442 12.40 -17.98 18.45
CA ASP A 442 13.67 -18.70 18.59
C ASP A 442 14.84 -17.97 17.93
N VAL A 443 16.07 -18.26 18.38
CA VAL A 443 17.29 -17.65 17.85
C VAL A 443 18.48 -18.61 17.93
N ALA A 444 19.40 -18.51 16.98
CA ALA A 444 20.78 -18.93 17.20
C ALA A 444 21.77 -17.84 16.79
N THR A 445 22.71 -17.54 17.69
CA THR A 445 23.66 -16.43 17.56
C THR A 445 25.00 -16.71 18.25
N ASN A 446 25.98 -15.83 18.03
CA ASN A 446 27.26 -15.85 18.74
C ASN A 446 27.24 -14.88 19.93
N ILE A 447 27.79 -15.31 21.06
CA ILE A 447 28.20 -14.42 22.15
C ILE A 447 29.68 -14.05 21.94
N ARG A 448 30.01 -12.77 22.10
CA ARG A 448 31.37 -12.24 22.13
C ARG A 448 31.66 -11.69 23.51
N CYS A 449 32.93 -11.75 23.92
CA CYS A 449 33.40 -11.21 25.19
C CYS A 449 34.61 -10.28 24.97
N PHE A 450 34.73 -9.23 25.77
CA PHE A 450 35.72 -8.18 25.61
C PHE A 450 36.48 -7.92 26.92
N GLU A 451 37.80 -7.75 26.82
CA GLU A 451 38.64 -7.23 27.90
C GLU A 451 38.68 -5.70 27.83
N GLY A 452 37.63 -5.05 28.33
CA GLY A 452 37.47 -3.60 28.26
C GLY A 452 37.05 -3.10 26.87
N VAL A 453 38.00 -3.00 25.93
CA VAL A 453 37.74 -2.59 24.53
C VAL A 453 38.22 -3.59 23.48
N ASP A 454 39.16 -4.45 23.85
CA ASP A 454 39.72 -5.48 22.96
C ASP A 454 38.88 -6.76 23.06
N GLU A 455 38.68 -7.48 21.95
CA GLU A 455 37.99 -8.78 21.97
C GLU A 455 38.85 -9.82 22.70
N ALA A 456 38.26 -10.53 23.65
CA ALA A 456 38.97 -11.48 24.51
C ALA A 456 39.36 -12.75 23.74
N ASP A 457 40.53 -13.32 24.03
CA ASP A 457 40.93 -14.60 23.42
C ASP A 457 40.11 -15.75 24.04
N MET A 458 39.05 -16.09 23.30
CA MET A 458 38.03 -17.08 23.62
C MET A 458 37.58 -17.75 22.32
N ALA A 459 37.25 -19.05 22.38
CA ALA A 459 36.61 -19.72 21.26
C ALA A 459 35.18 -19.16 21.04
N THR A 460 34.76 -19.06 19.77
CA THR A 460 33.44 -18.52 19.39
C THR A 460 32.29 -19.25 20.12
N ILE A 461 31.55 -18.52 20.94
CA ILE A 461 30.47 -19.06 21.77
C ILE A 461 29.16 -19.04 20.98
N PHE A 462 28.87 -20.10 20.23
CA PHE A 462 27.58 -20.24 19.55
C PHE A 462 26.49 -20.73 20.51
N VAL A 463 25.35 -20.06 20.54
CA VAL A 463 24.16 -20.42 21.32
C VAL A 463 22.95 -20.55 20.41
N SER A 464 22.06 -21.49 20.73
CA SER A 464 20.71 -21.58 20.18
C SER A 464 19.73 -21.67 21.34
N LEU A 465 18.70 -20.83 21.32
CA LEU A 465 17.78 -20.58 22.42
C LEU A 465 16.34 -20.51 21.87
N GLU A 466 15.47 -21.36 22.41
CA GLU A 466 14.02 -21.24 22.20
C GLU A 466 13.50 -19.92 22.82
N ALA A 467 12.31 -19.47 22.40
CA ALA A 467 11.62 -18.34 23.02
C ALA A 467 11.48 -18.52 24.55
N GLY A 468 11.88 -17.51 25.34
CA GLY A 468 11.86 -17.56 26.81
C GLY A 468 12.88 -18.50 27.47
N GLN A 469 13.82 -19.09 26.71
CA GLN A 469 14.73 -20.11 27.22
C GLN A 469 16.04 -19.52 27.80
N THR A 470 16.51 -20.11 28.90
CA THR A 470 17.85 -19.86 29.48
C THR A 470 18.74 -21.10 29.33
N LYS A 471 20.02 -20.91 28.99
CA LYS A 471 21.07 -21.96 29.00
C LYS A 471 22.34 -21.47 29.70
N ASP A 472 22.97 -22.36 30.46
CA ASP A 472 24.35 -22.18 30.93
C ASP A 472 25.32 -22.75 29.89
N VAL A 473 26.32 -21.96 29.51
CA VAL A 473 27.22 -22.23 28.39
C VAL A 473 28.68 -22.16 28.87
N PRO A 474 29.43 -23.28 28.80
CA PRO A 474 30.84 -23.29 29.18
C PRO A 474 31.72 -22.72 28.07
N ALA A 475 32.66 -21.85 28.45
CA ALA A 475 33.69 -21.28 27.59
C ALA A 475 35.06 -21.32 28.29
N VAL A 476 36.11 -20.96 27.55
CA VAL A 476 37.49 -20.88 28.06
C VAL A 476 38.10 -19.54 27.66
N TRP A 477 38.76 -18.88 28.60
CA TRP A 477 39.38 -17.56 28.44
C TRP A 477 40.90 -17.64 28.61
N TYR A 478 41.63 -17.10 27.64
CA TYR A 478 43.08 -16.99 27.65
C TYR A 478 43.50 -15.52 27.83
N ALA A 479 43.89 -15.12 29.03
CA ALA A 479 44.39 -13.76 29.23
C ALA A 479 45.82 -13.61 28.70
N ASN A 480 46.00 -12.63 27.81
CA ASN A 480 47.25 -12.32 27.10
C ASN A 480 48.30 -11.53 27.90
N ALA A 481 48.00 -11.13 29.14
CA ALA A 481 48.84 -10.27 29.97
C ALA A 481 48.48 -10.38 31.46
N SER A 482 49.45 -10.17 32.34
CA SER A 482 49.21 -10.16 33.80
C SER A 482 48.54 -8.87 34.27
N GLY A 483 47.86 -8.94 35.41
CA GLY A 483 47.04 -7.86 35.95
C GLY A 483 45.65 -8.34 36.39
N ALA A 484 44.78 -7.39 36.70
CA ALA A 484 43.41 -7.66 37.13
C ALA A 484 42.43 -7.32 35.99
N LYS A 485 41.78 -8.32 35.41
CA LYS A 485 40.93 -8.22 34.21
C LYS A 485 39.49 -8.65 34.51
N SER A 486 38.51 -8.16 33.75
CA SER A 486 37.13 -8.68 33.67
C SER A 486 36.76 -8.92 32.20
N LEU A 487 35.69 -9.70 31.99
CA LEU A 487 35.07 -9.93 30.69
C LEU A 487 33.72 -9.23 30.62
N ASN A 488 33.52 -8.38 29.61
CA ASN A 488 32.19 -7.90 29.21
C ASN A 488 31.65 -8.80 28.09
N CYS A 489 30.59 -9.58 28.32
CA CYS A 489 30.02 -10.47 27.30
C CYS A 489 28.63 -10.02 26.82
N LYS A 490 28.38 -10.13 25.50
CA LYS A 490 27.09 -9.80 24.85
C LYS A 490 26.88 -10.54 23.53
N ALA A 491 25.64 -10.55 23.02
CA ALA A 491 25.33 -11.14 21.72
C ALA A 491 25.93 -10.32 20.55
N SER A 492 26.26 -11.00 19.46
CA SER A 492 26.93 -10.45 18.29
C SER A 492 25.92 -10.08 17.20
N VAL A 493 25.40 -8.85 17.23
CA VAL A 493 24.57 -8.30 16.15
C VAL A 493 25.42 -7.98 14.90
N PRO A 494 25.06 -8.46 13.70
CA PRO A 494 25.70 -8.07 12.44
C PRO A 494 25.52 -6.58 12.14
N SER A 495 26.48 -5.97 11.43
CA SER A 495 26.45 -4.52 11.15
C SER A 495 25.30 -4.05 10.26
N PHE A 496 24.59 -4.96 9.59
CA PHE A 496 23.38 -4.67 8.82
C PHE A 496 22.09 -4.71 9.65
N PHE A 497 22.18 -5.07 10.94
CA PHE A 497 21.10 -4.95 11.94
C PHE A 497 21.44 -3.90 13.02
N ASN A 498 22.29 -2.92 12.70
CA ASN A 498 22.73 -1.89 13.65
C ASN A 498 21.57 -1.08 14.25
N SER A 499 20.51 -0.79 13.49
CA SER A 499 19.32 -0.07 13.95
C SER A 499 18.44 -0.88 14.91
N LEU A 500 18.42 -2.21 14.73
CA LEU A 500 17.75 -3.20 15.57
C LEU A 500 18.61 -3.72 16.74
N ALA A 501 19.84 -3.21 16.91
CA ALA A 501 20.77 -3.78 17.89
C ALA A 501 20.23 -3.74 19.34
N ASP A 502 19.56 -2.64 19.72
CA ASP A 502 18.90 -2.49 21.02
C ASP A 502 17.52 -3.19 21.12
N ASP A 503 16.99 -3.72 20.02
CA ASP A 503 15.77 -4.56 19.97
C ASP A 503 16.08 -6.07 19.89
N LEU A 504 17.36 -6.43 19.69
CA LEU A 504 17.85 -7.81 19.59
C LEU A 504 18.73 -8.24 20.78
N THR A 505 19.39 -7.30 21.47
CA THR A 505 20.25 -7.59 22.63
C THR A 505 20.46 -6.37 23.54
N SER A 506 20.97 -6.58 24.75
CA SER A 506 21.53 -5.48 25.56
C SER A 506 22.87 -4.99 24.99
N SER A 507 22.94 -3.72 24.61
CA SER A 507 24.15 -3.08 24.06
C SER A 507 25.29 -2.92 25.07
N SER A 508 25.00 -2.89 26.38
CA SER A 508 26.01 -2.77 27.45
C SER A 508 26.80 -4.05 27.73
N GLY A 509 26.23 -5.20 27.38
CA GLY A 509 26.69 -6.50 27.88
C GLY A 509 26.66 -6.64 29.40
N THR A 510 27.29 -7.72 29.88
CA THR A 510 27.39 -8.08 31.30
C THR A 510 28.84 -8.34 31.68
N GLU A 511 29.31 -7.69 32.76
CA GLU A 511 30.65 -7.87 33.33
C GLU A 511 30.77 -9.15 34.16
N SER A 512 31.96 -9.76 34.15
CA SER A 512 32.38 -10.79 35.10
C SER A 512 32.86 -10.21 36.43
N GLU A 513 33.02 -11.06 37.44
CA GLU A 513 33.93 -10.74 38.55
C GLU A 513 35.37 -10.58 38.05
N GLN A 514 36.19 -9.81 38.77
CA GLN A 514 37.56 -9.50 38.37
C GLN A 514 38.53 -10.64 38.74
N VAL A 515 39.29 -11.10 37.74
CA VAL A 515 40.29 -12.17 37.87
C VAL A 515 41.70 -11.58 37.88
N SER A 516 42.53 -12.02 38.82
CA SER A 516 43.95 -11.67 38.93
C SER A 516 44.81 -12.67 38.15
N PHE A 517 45.24 -12.28 36.95
CA PHE A 517 46.22 -13.02 36.18
C PHE A 517 47.64 -12.67 36.61
N LYS A 518 48.47 -13.71 36.75
CA LYS A 518 49.92 -13.60 36.92
C LYS A 518 50.58 -14.21 35.71
N ASP A 519 51.74 -13.68 35.32
CA ASP A 519 52.59 -14.35 34.35
C ASP A 519 52.88 -15.78 34.83
N ALA A 520 53.02 -16.73 33.90
CA ALA A 520 53.51 -18.04 34.28
C ALA A 520 54.87 -17.86 34.99
N GLU A 521 55.06 -18.53 36.14
CA GLU A 521 56.39 -18.54 36.77
C GLU A 521 57.40 -19.11 35.77
N ASP A 522 58.22 -18.22 35.21
CA ASP A 522 59.32 -18.58 34.33
C ASP A 522 60.17 -19.60 35.08
N ARG A 523 60.23 -20.82 34.54
CA ARG A 523 60.95 -21.93 35.17
C ARG A 523 62.45 -21.81 34.91
N ASP A 524 63.02 -20.79 35.53
CA ASP A 524 64.42 -20.71 35.97
C ASP A 524 64.75 -21.76 37.07
N ASP A 525 63.90 -22.79 37.21
CA ASP A 525 64.29 -24.19 37.44
C ASP A 525 65.25 -24.72 36.33
N ALA A 526 66.25 -23.92 35.94
CA ALA A 526 67.47 -24.37 35.29
C ALA A 526 68.02 -25.51 36.17
N PRO A 527 68.04 -26.77 35.69
CA PRO A 527 67.90 -27.91 36.59
C PRO A 527 69.14 -28.11 37.46
N ILE A 528 69.11 -27.54 38.68
CA ILE A 528 70.17 -27.66 39.69
C ILE A 528 70.45 -29.13 39.99
N ILE A 529 69.43 -30.00 39.89
CA ILE A 529 69.56 -31.46 40.00
C ILE A 529 70.43 -32.03 38.85
N LEU A 530 70.28 -31.55 37.62
CA LEU A 530 71.09 -31.99 36.47
C LEU A 530 72.54 -31.48 36.60
N TYR A 531 72.73 -30.21 36.94
CA TYR A 531 74.08 -29.66 37.16
C TYR A 531 74.78 -30.32 38.36
N ALA A 532 74.06 -30.58 39.46
CA ALA A 532 74.58 -31.34 40.59
C ALA A 532 74.91 -32.79 40.20
N ALA A 533 74.07 -33.46 39.42
CA ALA A 533 74.35 -34.80 38.89
C ALA A 533 75.60 -34.81 37.99
N ILE A 534 75.75 -33.85 37.09
CA ILE A 534 76.94 -33.71 36.23
C ILE A 534 78.20 -33.46 37.07
N VAL A 535 78.14 -32.56 38.07
CA VAL A 535 79.27 -32.32 38.98
C VAL A 535 79.61 -33.56 39.81
N ILE A 536 78.60 -34.28 40.32
CA ILE A 536 78.81 -35.54 41.06
C ILE A 536 79.41 -36.61 40.15
N VAL A 537 78.96 -36.75 38.91
CA VAL A 537 79.53 -37.68 37.93
C VAL A 537 80.97 -37.30 37.57
N ILE A 538 81.30 -36.01 37.38
CA ILE A 538 82.67 -35.54 37.14
C ILE A 538 83.58 -35.78 38.36
N VAL A 539 83.08 -35.56 39.58
CA VAL A 539 83.83 -35.83 40.82
C VAL A 539 84.05 -37.33 41.03
N ILE A 540 83.04 -38.17 40.80
CA ILE A 540 83.18 -39.63 40.86
C ILE A 540 84.13 -40.13 39.77
N ALA A 541 83.98 -39.64 38.53
CA ALA A 541 84.85 -40.01 37.41
C ALA A 541 86.31 -39.62 37.68
N THR A 542 86.59 -38.41 38.17
CA THR A 542 87.95 -37.98 38.51
C THR A 542 88.54 -38.73 39.71
N ILE A 543 87.74 -39.08 40.73
CA ILE A 543 88.17 -39.94 41.84
C ILE A 543 88.48 -41.37 41.36
N ILE A 544 87.71 -41.91 40.41
CA ILE A 544 87.99 -43.22 39.80
C ILE A 544 89.24 -43.14 38.91
N PHE A 545 89.34 -42.14 38.03
CA PHE A 545 90.46 -41.99 37.10
C PHE A 545 91.79 -41.81 37.85
N THR A 546 91.83 -40.95 38.87
CA THR A 546 93.03 -40.78 39.72
C THR A 546 93.41 -42.05 40.47
N ARG A 547 92.44 -42.85 40.95
CA ARG A 547 92.70 -44.16 41.59
C ARG A 547 93.12 -45.26 40.62
N VAL A 548 92.72 -45.20 39.35
CA VAL A 548 93.10 -46.16 38.31
C VAL A 548 94.46 -45.81 37.71
N SER A 549 94.70 -44.54 37.33
CA SER A 549 95.99 -44.07 36.82
C SER A 549 97.12 -44.25 37.85
N ALA A 550 96.84 -44.14 39.15
CA ALA A 550 97.80 -44.43 40.22
C ALA A 550 98.16 -45.93 40.38
N LYS A 551 97.57 -46.85 39.59
CA LYS A 551 97.78 -48.30 39.69
C LYS A 551 98.11 -49.04 38.39
N LYS A 552 98.27 -48.36 37.25
CA LYS A 552 98.75 -48.97 35.99
C LYS A 552 99.83 -48.12 35.30
N ILE A 553 101.07 -48.28 35.77
CA ILE A 553 102.29 -47.97 35.00
C ILE A 553 103.16 -49.23 34.99
N THR A 554 102.72 -50.27 34.25
CA THR A 554 103.50 -51.46 33.86
C THR A 554 102.66 -52.35 32.93
N ALA A 555 103.28 -52.90 31.88
CA ALA A 555 102.71 -53.69 30.76
C ALA A 555 101.65 -52.94 29.91
N VAL A 556 101.78 -52.65 28.60
CA VAL A 556 102.46 -53.25 27.40
C VAL A 556 101.54 -54.23 26.62
N GLU A 557 101.18 -53.80 25.39
CA GLU A 557 100.75 -54.55 24.16
C GLU A 557 99.55 -55.55 24.30
N GLU A 558 98.71 -55.86 23.30
CA GLU A 558 98.84 -55.95 21.82
C GLU A 558 97.59 -55.40 21.04
N GLU A 559 97.54 -55.72 19.73
CA GLU A 559 96.89 -55.11 18.56
C GLU A 559 95.55 -55.80 18.11
N LYS A 560 94.88 -55.24 17.07
CA LYS A 560 93.86 -55.83 16.13
C LYS A 560 92.36 -55.79 16.46
N ASP A 561 91.41 -55.89 15.51
CA ASP A 561 91.27 -55.48 14.07
C ASP A 561 89.83 -55.84 13.56
N TYR A 562 89.50 -55.56 12.29
CA TYR A 562 88.37 -56.06 11.44
C TYR A 562 87.03 -55.27 11.38
N ASP A 563 86.94 -54.41 10.35
CA ASP A 563 86.17 -54.58 9.08
C ASP A 563 84.63 -54.70 8.95
N ASN A 564 84.20 -54.09 7.83
CA ASN A 564 83.13 -54.42 6.84
C ASN A 564 81.63 -54.02 7.00
N GLU A 565 81.22 -53.20 6.02
CA GLU A 565 80.06 -53.38 5.08
C GLU A 565 78.60 -53.11 5.56
N ALA A 566 77.67 -52.58 4.73
CA ALA A 566 77.73 -52.07 3.33
C ALA A 566 76.46 -51.30 2.85
N ILE A 567 76.59 -50.57 1.71
CA ILE A 567 75.61 -50.40 0.58
C ILE A 567 74.32 -49.56 0.83
N GLU A 568 74.22 -48.28 0.36
CA GLU A 568 73.62 -47.78 -0.94
C GLU A 568 72.10 -47.43 -0.81
N GLU A 569 71.35 -46.65 -1.62
CA GLU A 569 71.45 -45.75 -2.82
C GLU A 569 70.10 -44.92 -2.86
N SER A 570 69.84 -43.79 -3.57
CA SER A 570 70.66 -42.75 -4.26
C SER A 570 69.84 -41.55 -4.81
N ILE A 571 70.52 -40.39 -4.98
CA ILE A 571 70.47 -39.39 -6.10
C ILE A 571 69.19 -38.56 -6.47
N GLU A 572 69.46 -37.29 -6.86
CA GLU A 572 68.75 -36.22 -7.65
C GLU A 572 67.31 -36.43 -8.19
N SER A 573 66.43 -35.43 -8.38
CA SER A 573 66.57 -34.11 -9.05
C SER A 573 65.48 -33.09 -8.58
N ALA A 574 65.50 -31.76 -8.77
CA ALA A 574 65.50 -30.89 -9.98
C ALA A 574 64.32 -31.16 -10.95
N ASP A 575 63.59 -30.19 -11.53
CA ASP A 575 63.56 -28.70 -11.47
C ASP A 575 62.16 -28.19 -11.95
N SER A 576 61.92 -26.86 -11.99
CA SER A 576 60.99 -26.07 -12.85
C SER A 576 59.56 -26.60 -13.18
N ASN A 577 58.48 -25.84 -12.92
CA ASN A 577 57.90 -24.83 -13.85
C ASN A 577 57.76 -25.35 -15.30
N GLU A 578 56.56 -25.45 -15.90
CA GLU A 578 55.74 -24.33 -16.41
C GLU A 578 54.30 -24.77 -16.83
N GLU A 579 53.43 -23.80 -17.17
CA GLU A 579 52.34 -23.74 -18.19
C GLU A 579 51.59 -25.02 -18.69
N ASN A 580 50.33 -24.99 -19.15
CA ASN A 580 49.36 -23.90 -19.47
C ASN A 580 47.92 -24.46 -19.57
N THR A 581 46.89 -23.59 -19.49
CA THR A 581 45.48 -23.76 -19.99
C THR A 581 44.65 -24.98 -19.52
N GLU A 582 43.31 -24.94 -19.47
CA GLU A 582 42.31 -23.91 -19.86
C GLU A 582 41.55 -23.36 -18.63
#